data_AF-A0A956UA99-F1
#
_entry.id   AF-A0A956UA99-F1
#
_cell.length_a   1.000
_cell.length_b   1.000
_cell.length_c   1.000
_cell.angle_alpha   90.00
_cell.angle_beta   90.00
_cell.angle_gamma   90.00
#
_symmetry.space_group_name_H-M   'P 1'
#
loop_
_entity.id
_entity.type
_entity.pdbx_description
1 polymer ?
#
loop_
_entity_poly.entity_id
_entity_poly.type
_entity_poly.pdbx_seq_one_letter_code
_entity_poly.pdbx_strand_id
1 'polypeptide(L)'
;MKTKIIRPSDRHWAGKRFQNLLGYFELDPSGLYLSSDISEEHRLPIVEAFSTLPPQLIELSCGYELTLNVSPFGNTFSENVCTIYADWDARDRKAVSPHVEVGRSAFGTDLKPYLVHEISHLWWRSRPSEARELYRQFLLETTADTDREVTHYAHRKFEHYLSNLIGAPRSFALRNAREIWMEESFCETVAKLAVPDYKSDEDWTATIDLARRQGSIDQATKLKL
;
A
#
# COMPACT_ATOMS: atom_id res chain seq x y z
N MET A 1 27.36 -8.65 -4.86
CA MET A 1 26.11 -7.89 -4.61
C MET A 1 25.36 -7.77 -5.93
N LYS A 2 24.07 -8.11 -5.98
CA LYS A 2 23.28 -8.03 -7.23
C LYS A 2 22.74 -6.62 -7.35
N THR A 3 23.03 -5.95 -8.48
CA THR A 3 22.56 -4.58 -8.74
C THR A 3 21.54 -4.62 -9.88
N LYS A 4 20.46 -3.86 -9.73
CA LYS A 4 19.41 -3.64 -10.71
C LYS A 4 19.46 -2.18 -11.16
N ILE A 5 19.45 -1.95 -12.46
CA ILE A 5 19.38 -0.61 -13.03
C ILE A 5 17.97 -0.44 -13.57
N ILE A 6 17.27 0.57 -13.06
CA ILE A 6 15.92 0.94 -13.50
C ILE A 6 16.04 2.16 -14.39
N ARG A 7 15.66 2.00 -15.65
CA ARG A 7 15.63 3.04 -16.67
C ARG A 7 14.19 3.49 -16.93
N PRO A 8 13.97 4.63 -17.62
CA PRO A 8 12.63 5.03 -18.04
C PRO A 8 11.88 3.95 -18.85
N SER A 9 12.59 3.12 -19.62
CA SER A 9 12.00 1.99 -20.37
C SER A 9 11.52 0.84 -19.48
N ASP A 10 12.02 0.75 -18.25
CA ASP A 10 11.61 -0.29 -17.29
C ASP A 10 10.39 0.16 -16.48
N ARG A 11 10.16 1.47 -16.39
CA ARG A 11 9.03 2.10 -15.68
C ARG A 11 8.37 3.16 -16.55
N HIS A 12 7.51 2.71 -17.45
CA HIS A 12 6.75 3.63 -18.32
C HIS A 12 5.85 4.59 -17.54
N TRP A 13 5.41 4.20 -16.33
CA TRP A 13 4.66 5.05 -15.41
C TRP A 13 5.51 6.16 -14.77
N ALA A 14 6.83 6.00 -14.72
CA ALA A 14 7.74 7.00 -14.15
C ALA A 14 8.05 8.09 -15.20
N GLY A 15 7.08 8.98 -15.41
CA GLY A 15 7.24 10.16 -16.26
C GLY A 15 8.27 11.17 -15.70
N LYS A 16 8.37 12.35 -16.32
CA LYS A 16 9.35 13.40 -15.91
C LYS A 16 9.34 13.76 -14.42
N ARG A 17 8.19 13.61 -13.75
CA ARG A 17 8.00 13.92 -12.33
C ARG A 17 8.60 12.88 -11.37
N PHE A 18 8.82 11.65 -11.82
CA PHE A 18 9.24 10.52 -10.98
C PHE A 18 10.65 10.02 -11.32
N GLN A 19 11.49 10.88 -11.91
CA GLN A 19 12.84 10.50 -12.32
C GLN A 19 13.75 10.12 -11.14
N ASN A 20 13.46 10.63 -9.94
CA ASN A 20 14.14 10.24 -8.70
C ASN A 20 13.88 8.80 -8.27
N LEU A 21 12.89 8.13 -8.87
CA LEU A 21 12.59 6.71 -8.61
C LEU A 21 13.38 5.78 -9.57
N LEU A 22 14.12 6.35 -10.52
CA LEU A 22 14.96 5.61 -11.47
C LEU A 22 16.42 5.60 -10.98
N GLY A 23 17.23 4.68 -11.50
CA GLY A 23 18.65 4.61 -11.16
C GLY A 23 19.11 3.24 -10.72
N TYR A 24 20.07 3.20 -9.80
CA TYR A 24 20.73 1.99 -9.35
C TYR A 24 20.14 1.54 -8.02
N PHE A 25 19.77 0.26 -7.96
CA PHE A 25 19.25 -0.37 -6.76
C PHE A 25 20.05 -1.63 -6.45
N GLU A 26 20.42 -1.83 -5.20
CA GLU A 26 21.24 -2.94 -4.74
C GLU A 26 20.41 -3.90 -3.91
N LEU A 27 20.56 -5.19 -4.19
CA LEU A 27 19.88 -6.23 -3.42
C LEU A 27 20.45 -6.29 -2.01
N ASP A 28 19.60 -6.00 -1.03
CA ASP A 28 19.85 -6.17 0.39
C ASP A 28 19.59 -7.62 0.82
N PRO A 29 20.24 -8.15 1.89
CA PRO A 29 19.95 -9.47 2.43
C PRO A 29 18.49 -9.71 2.81
N SER A 30 17.72 -8.66 3.12
CA SER A 30 16.26 -8.75 3.32
C SER A 30 15.47 -9.16 2.07
N GLY A 31 16.06 -9.04 0.88
CA GLY A 31 15.43 -9.32 -0.41
C GLY A 31 14.88 -8.08 -1.13
N LEU A 32 14.91 -6.90 -0.49
CA LEU A 32 14.60 -5.62 -1.14
C LEU A 32 15.73 -5.14 -2.04
N TYR A 33 15.37 -4.42 -3.11
CA TYR A 33 16.31 -3.64 -3.90
C TYR A 33 16.30 -2.18 -3.41
N LEU A 34 17.31 -1.77 -2.67
CA LEU A 34 17.38 -0.43 -2.09
C LEU A 34 18.20 0.50 -2.99
N SER A 35 17.78 1.77 -3.09
CA SER A 35 18.52 2.76 -3.87
C SER A 35 19.97 2.85 -3.39
N SER A 36 20.93 2.87 -4.32
CA SER A 36 22.36 2.82 -3.99
C SER A 36 22.86 4.05 -3.20
N ASP A 37 22.09 5.13 -3.20
CA ASP A 37 22.37 6.38 -2.50
C ASP A 37 21.71 6.48 -1.12
N ILE A 38 20.98 5.44 -0.68
CA ILE A 38 20.38 5.43 0.65
C ILE A 38 21.47 5.39 1.73
N SER A 39 21.41 6.30 2.70
CA SER A 39 22.32 6.26 3.85
C SER A 39 22.01 5.07 4.76
N GLU A 40 23.03 4.58 5.46
CA GLU A 40 22.88 3.46 6.41
C GLU A 40 21.86 3.76 7.52
N GLU A 41 21.85 5.02 8.00
CA GLU A 41 20.88 5.55 8.98
C GLU A 41 19.42 5.33 8.56
N HIS A 42 19.11 5.48 7.27
CA HIS A 42 17.76 5.24 6.76
C HIS A 42 17.54 3.78 6.35
N ARG A 43 18.59 3.13 5.84
CA ARG A 43 18.53 1.73 5.41
C ARG A 43 18.12 0.80 6.53
N LEU A 44 18.74 0.94 7.71
CA LEU A 44 18.52 0.02 8.83
C LEU A 44 17.05 -0.01 9.30
N PRO A 45 16.39 1.13 9.61
CA PRO A 45 14.97 1.13 9.97
C PRO A 45 14.06 0.52 8.91
N ILE A 46 14.33 0.76 7.63
CA ILE A 46 13.54 0.17 6.53
C ILE A 46 13.69 -1.34 6.50
N VAL A 47 14.92 -1.85 6.57
CA VAL A 47 15.21 -3.29 6.53
C VAL A 47 14.64 -3.99 7.75
N GLU A 48 14.75 -3.38 8.93
CA GLU A 48 14.18 -3.90 10.18
C GLU A 48 12.65 -3.98 10.10
N ALA A 49 12.00 -2.89 9.70
CA ALA A 49 10.55 -2.85 9.53
C ALA A 49 10.07 -3.87 8.48
N PHE A 50 10.75 -3.96 7.33
CA PHE A 50 10.42 -4.90 6.27
C PHE A 50 10.57 -6.37 6.71
N SER A 51 11.62 -6.69 7.47
CA SER A 51 11.90 -8.07 7.90
C SER A 51 10.89 -8.60 8.92
N THR A 52 10.06 -7.74 9.49
CA THR A 52 9.00 -8.11 10.47
C THR A 52 7.58 -8.03 9.90
N LEU A 53 7.43 -7.77 8.60
CA LEU A 53 6.15 -7.80 7.92
C LEU A 53 5.55 -9.22 7.90
N PRO A 54 4.24 -9.36 7.67
CA PRO A 54 3.63 -10.66 7.39
C PRO A 54 4.40 -11.42 6.28
N PRO A 55 4.76 -12.70 6.46
CA PRO A 55 5.65 -13.43 5.54
C PRO A 55 5.19 -13.43 4.08
N GLN A 56 3.88 -13.47 3.85
CA GLN A 56 3.31 -13.45 2.50
C GLN A 56 3.55 -12.10 1.78
N LEU A 57 3.61 -10.99 2.52
CA LEU A 57 3.94 -9.68 1.96
C LEU A 57 5.43 -9.57 1.62
N ILE A 58 6.29 -10.19 2.44
CA ILE A 58 7.73 -10.30 2.18
C ILE A 58 7.97 -11.13 0.92
N GLU A 59 7.38 -12.33 0.84
CA GLU A 59 7.51 -13.23 -0.32
C GLU A 59 7.04 -12.56 -1.61
N LEU A 60 5.88 -11.88 -1.56
CA LEU A 60 5.36 -11.12 -2.68
C LEU A 60 6.37 -10.06 -3.14
N SER A 61 6.83 -9.23 -2.21
CA SER A 61 7.79 -8.14 -2.47
C SER A 61 9.08 -8.65 -3.11
N CYS A 62 9.66 -9.71 -2.55
CA CYS A 62 10.88 -10.34 -3.07
C CYS A 62 10.67 -10.87 -4.50
N GLY A 63 9.57 -11.57 -4.75
CA GLY A 63 9.34 -12.11 -6.10
C GLY A 63 9.01 -11.03 -7.15
N TYR A 64 8.46 -9.88 -6.73
CA TYR A 64 8.28 -8.71 -7.60
C TYR A 64 9.58 -7.90 -7.77
N GLU A 65 10.66 -8.30 -7.09
CA GLU A 65 11.90 -7.54 -7.01
C GLU A 65 11.63 -6.08 -6.60
N LEU A 66 10.84 -5.91 -5.54
CA LEU A 66 10.41 -4.61 -5.04
C LEU A 66 11.62 -3.70 -4.79
N THR A 67 11.53 -2.49 -5.32
CA THR A 67 12.55 -1.48 -5.12
C THR A 67 12.09 -0.43 -4.12
N LEU A 68 13.03 0.21 -3.42
CA LEU A 68 12.70 1.24 -2.45
C LEU A 68 13.75 2.35 -2.43
N ASN A 69 13.31 3.60 -2.29
CA ASN A 69 14.17 4.74 -2.01
C ASN A 69 13.62 5.60 -0.84
N VAL A 70 14.41 6.59 -0.44
CA VAL A 70 13.98 7.65 0.47
C VAL A 70 13.82 8.94 -0.32
N SER A 71 12.65 9.58 -0.18
CA SER A 71 12.37 10.84 -0.85
C SER A 71 13.34 11.95 -0.40
N PRO A 72 13.84 12.79 -1.31
CA PRO A 72 14.63 13.95 -0.95
C PRO A 72 13.79 15.13 -0.40
N PHE A 73 12.45 15.08 -0.49
CA PHE A 73 11.55 16.23 -0.29
C PHE A 73 10.86 16.28 1.09
N GLY A 74 11.28 15.46 2.05
CA GLY A 74 10.56 15.32 3.33
C GLY A 74 9.45 14.28 3.23
N ASN A 75 8.41 14.53 2.44
CA ASN A 75 7.35 13.54 2.12
C ASN A 75 7.62 12.86 0.78
N THR A 76 6.84 11.82 0.44
CA THR A 76 6.84 11.24 -0.90
C THR A 76 6.35 12.26 -1.94
N PHE A 77 6.55 11.97 -3.23
CA PHE A 77 6.04 12.82 -4.30
C PHE A 77 4.51 12.97 -4.26
N SER A 78 3.80 12.00 -3.67
CA SER A 78 2.35 12.04 -3.46
C SER A 78 1.95 12.71 -2.14
N GLU A 79 2.90 13.41 -1.49
CA GLU A 79 2.73 14.13 -0.23
C GLU A 79 2.40 13.24 0.98
N ASN A 80 2.55 11.92 0.86
CA ASN A 80 2.36 10.96 1.94
C ASN A 80 3.69 10.66 2.67
N VAL A 81 3.58 9.95 3.78
CA VAL A 81 4.75 9.46 4.55
C VAL A 81 5.43 8.29 3.84
N CYS A 82 4.65 7.45 3.15
CA CYS A 82 5.10 6.34 2.33
C CYS A 82 4.15 6.22 1.13
N THR A 83 4.62 5.72 0.00
CA THR A 83 3.77 5.49 -1.19
C THR A 83 4.37 4.42 -2.08
N ILE A 84 3.54 3.49 -2.53
CA ILE A 84 3.89 2.56 -3.60
C ILE A 84 3.45 3.09 -4.98
N TYR A 85 4.34 2.95 -5.95
CA TYR A 85 4.10 3.26 -7.35
C TYR A 85 4.36 2.01 -8.19
N ALA A 86 3.51 1.75 -9.18
CA ALA A 86 3.67 0.65 -10.11
C ALA A 86 2.84 0.86 -11.38
N ASP A 87 3.09 0.03 -12.41
CA ASP A 87 2.15 -0.15 -13.51
C ASP A 87 1.09 -1.17 -13.10
N TRP A 88 -0.06 -0.70 -12.63
CA TRP A 88 -1.15 -1.58 -12.18
C TRP A 88 -1.92 -2.24 -13.33
N ASP A 89 -1.74 -1.75 -14.56
CA ASP A 89 -2.40 -2.28 -15.76
C ASP A 89 -1.52 -3.29 -16.52
N ALA A 90 -0.25 -3.41 -16.12
CA ALA A 90 0.69 -4.35 -16.70
C ALA A 90 0.25 -5.81 -16.51
N ARG A 91 0.28 -6.58 -17.62
CA ARG A 91 -0.08 -8.01 -17.62
C ARG A 91 1.06 -8.93 -17.16
N ASP A 92 2.30 -8.50 -17.36
CA ASP A 92 3.50 -9.23 -16.91
C ASP A 92 3.97 -8.65 -15.58
N ARG A 93 4.23 -9.54 -14.62
CA ARG A 93 4.84 -9.24 -13.32
C ARG A 93 6.08 -8.35 -13.45
N LYS A 94 6.93 -8.59 -14.45
CA LYS A 94 8.15 -7.79 -14.65
C LYS A 94 7.85 -6.35 -15.05
N ALA A 95 6.77 -6.13 -15.80
CA ALA A 95 6.36 -4.81 -16.28
C ALA A 95 5.66 -3.98 -15.19
N VAL A 96 5.09 -4.61 -14.15
CA VAL A 96 4.53 -3.89 -12.98
C VAL A 96 5.60 -2.99 -12.34
N SER A 97 6.83 -3.53 -12.20
CA SER A 97 8.00 -2.84 -11.63
C SER A 97 7.66 -1.97 -10.40
N PRO A 98 7.19 -2.55 -9.29
CA PRO A 98 6.74 -1.78 -8.14
C PRO A 98 7.91 -1.09 -7.41
N HIS A 99 7.60 0.06 -6.82
CA HIS A 99 8.55 0.89 -6.10
C HIS A 99 7.89 1.56 -4.90
N VAL A 100 8.49 1.43 -3.73
CA VAL A 100 8.09 2.18 -2.54
C VAL A 100 9.01 3.39 -2.38
N GLU A 101 8.43 4.57 -2.24
CA GLU A 101 9.14 5.77 -1.79
C GLU A 101 8.78 6.01 -0.33
N VAL A 102 9.79 6.17 0.52
CA VAL A 102 9.60 6.51 1.93
C VAL A 102 9.98 7.98 2.13
N GLY A 103 9.08 8.78 2.68
CA GLY A 103 9.37 10.15 3.08
C GLY A 103 10.42 10.18 4.20
N ARG A 104 11.31 11.17 4.20
CA ARG A 104 12.17 11.47 5.37
C ARG A 104 11.38 11.76 6.64
N SER A 105 10.15 12.25 6.52
CA SER A 105 9.22 12.48 7.64
C SER A 105 8.76 11.19 8.32
N ALA A 106 8.94 10.03 7.67
CA ALA A 106 8.59 8.73 8.23
C ALA A 106 9.59 8.28 9.31
N PHE A 107 10.83 8.76 9.24
CA PHE A 107 11.88 8.39 10.17
C PHE A 107 11.70 9.11 11.51
N GLY A 108 11.83 8.36 12.60
CA GLY A 108 11.41 8.80 13.95
C GLY A 108 10.00 8.35 14.35
N THR A 109 9.29 7.67 13.44
CA THR A 109 8.04 6.95 13.72
C THR A 109 8.22 5.45 13.45
N ASP A 110 7.24 4.62 13.84
CA ASP A 110 7.23 3.23 13.43
C ASP A 110 6.91 3.12 11.92
N LEU A 111 7.91 2.69 11.13
CA LEU A 111 7.81 2.52 9.68
C LEU A 111 6.96 1.31 9.29
N LYS A 112 6.88 0.30 10.16
CA LYS A 112 6.26 -0.99 9.85
C LYS A 112 4.83 -0.85 9.33
N PRO A 113 3.89 -0.15 9.98
CA PRO A 113 2.52 -0.09 9.49
C PRO A 113 2.41 0.60 8.12
N TYR A 114 3.24 1.60 7.83
CA TYR A 114 3.27 2.25 6.53
C TYR A 114 3.77 1.30 5.43
N LEU A 115 4.83 0.52 5.70
CA LEU A 115 5.28 -0.51 4.76
C LEU A 115 4.23 -1.61 4.58
N VAL A 116 3.56 -2.04 5.64
CA VAL A 116 2.44 -2.99 5.54
C VAL A 116 1.34 -2.44 4.64
N HIS A 117 0.91 -1.20 4.86
CA HIS A 117 -0.12 -0.53 4.05
C HIS A 117 0.29 -0.50 2.58
N GLU A 118 1.47 0.05 2.26
CA GLU A 118 1.91 0.22 0.87
C GLU A 118 2.11 -1.13 0.15
N ILE A 119 2.67 -2.14 0.82
CA ILE A 119 2.84 -3.47 0.22
C ILE A 119 1.49 -4.20 0.11
N SER A 120 0.50 -3.85 0.94
CA SER A 120 -0.86 -4.38 0.82
C SER A 120 -1.55 -3.92 -0.46
N HIS A 121 -1.25 -2.73 -1.00
CA HIS A 121 -1.69 -2.35 -2.34
C HIS A 121 -1.14 -3.31 -3.41
N LEU A 122 0.16 -3.65 -3.34
CA LEU A 122 0.75 -4.63 -4.27
C LEU A 122 0.08 -6.00 -4.12
N TRP A 123 -0.20 -6.44 -2.88
CA TRP A 123 -0.93 -7.67 -2.62
C TRP A 123 -2.32 -7.62 -3.26
N TRP A 124 -3.13 -6.62 -2.91
CA TRP A 124 -4.48 -6.41 -3.42
C TRP A 124 -4.51 -6.43 -4.94
N ARG A 125 -3.66 -5.62 -5.59
CA ARG A 125 -3.59 -5.48 -7.05
C ARG A 125 -3.08 -6.75 -7.74
N SER A 126 -2.28 -7.59 -7.07
CA SER A 126 -1.85 -8.89 -7.60
C SER A 126 -2.93 -9.97 -7.56
N ARG A 127 -4.04 -9.76 -6.83
CA ARG A 127 -5.11 -10.76 -6.72
C ARG A 127 -6.01 -10.76 -7.97
N PRO A 128 -6.56 -11.93 -8.36
CA PRO A 128 -7.59 -12.02 -9.40
C PRO A 128 -8.76 -11.07 -9.14
N SER A 129 -9.43 -10.63 -10.19
CA SER A 129 -10.56 -9.71 -10.08
C SER A 129 -11.68 -10.30 -9.22
N GLU A 130 -11.89 -11.61 -9.30
CA GLU A 130 -12.90 -12.35 -8.56
C GLU A 130 -12.62 -12.32 -7.06
N ALA A 131 -11.35 -12.50 -6.67
CA ALA A 131 -10.92 -12.43 -5.27
C ALA A 131 -11.13 -11.02 -4.69
N ARG A 132 -10.79 -9.98 -5.45
CA ARG A 132 -11.06 -8.60 -5.05
C ARG A 132 -12.55 -8.34 -4.95
N GLU A 133 -13.34 -8.83 -5.90
CA GLU A 133 -14.79 -8.62 -5.91
C GLU A 133 -15.49 -9.28 -4.72
N LEU A 134 -15.04 -10.45 -4.26
CA LEU A 134 -15.56 -11.07 -3.04
C LEU A 134 -15.38 -10.16 -1.82
N TYR A 135 -14.20 -9.55 -1.66
CA TYR A 135 -13.96 -8.62 -0.56
C TYR A 135 -14.78 -7.32 -0.70
N ARG A 136 -14.92 -6.81 -1.94
CA ARG A 136 -15.74 -5.62 -2.22
C ARG A 136 -17.22 -5.84 -1.89
N GLN A 137 -17.78 -6.98 -2.27
CA GLN A 137 -19.15 -7.36 -1.93
C GLN A 137 -19.32 -7.46 -0.42
N PHE A 138 -18.37 -8.12 0.27
CA PHE A 138 -18.35 -8.15 1.72
C PHE A 138 -18.40 -6.73 2.34
N LEU A 139 -17.60 -5.77 1.86
CA LEU A 139 -17.64 -4.41 2.39
C LEU A 139 -19.01 -3.75 2.17
N LEU A 140 -19.60 -3.89 0.99
CA LEU A 140 -20.92 -3.33 0.66
C LEU A 140 -22.04 -3.94 1.52
N GLU A 141 -21.93 -5.20 1.90
CA GLU A 141 -22.95 -5.92 2.68
C GLU A 141 -22.82 -5.69 4.19
N THR A 142 -21.66 -5.23 4.65
CA THR A 142 -21.32 -5.26 6.09
C THR A 142 -20.95 -3.91 6.67
N THR A 143 -20.69 -2.91 5.83
CA THR A 143 -20.38 -1.55 6.26
C THR A 143 -21.59 -0.66 6.01
N ALA A 144 -22.17 -0.13 7.08
CA ALA A 144 -23.28 0.81 7.04
C ALA A 144 -22.79 2.27 6.98
N ASP A 145 -23.64 3.18 6.52
CA ASP A 145 -23.33 4.62 6.43
C ASP A 145 -23.03 5.25 7.81
N THR A 146 -23.43 4.58 8.90
CA THR A 146 -23.14 4.99 10.29
C THR A 146 -21.81 4.46 10.83
N ASP A 147 -21.13 3.59 10.09
CA ASP A 147 -19.89 2.97 10.57
C ASP A 147 -18.69 3.91 10.43
N ARG A 148 -17.80 3.82 11.41
CA ARG A 148 -16.49 4.44 11.41
C ARG A 148 -15.46 3.39 10.98
N GLU A 149 -14.81 3.66 9.86
CA GLU A 149 -13.77 2.81 9.27
C GLU A 149 -12.56 2.61 10.20
N VAL A 150 -11.67 1.68 9.83
CA VAL A 150 -10.52 1.28 10.66
C VAL A 150 -9.62 2.44 11.11
N THR A 151 -9.44 3.43 10.25
CA THR A 151 -8.67 4.65 10.49
C THR A 151 -9.42 5.86 9.94
N HIS A 152 -9.04 7.06 10.38
CA HIS A 152 -9.63 8.28 9.84
C HIS A 152 -9.33 8.42 8.34
N TYR A 153 -8.16 7.97 7.89
CA TYR A 153 -7.79 7.98 6.47
C TYR A 153 -8.75 7.13 5.61
N ALA A 154 -8.99 5.87 5.98
CA ALA A 154 -9.95 5.00 5.30
C ALA A 154 -11.37 5.59 5.32
N HIS A 155 -11.77 6.20 6.45
CA HIS A 155 -13.09 6.81 6.58
C HIS A 155 -13.31 7.96 5.60
N ARG A 156 -12.32 8.84 5.40
CA ARG A 156 -12.44 9.93 4.42
C ARG A 156 -12.69 9.41 3.00
N LYS A 157 -12.15 8.23 2.65
CA LYS A 157 -12.44 7.59 1.35
C LYS A 157 -13.87 7.06 1.31
N PHE A 158 -14.36 6.48 2.41
CA PHE A 158 -15.74 6.03 2.53
C PHE A 158 -16.73 7.20 2.39
N GLU A 159 -16.51 8.30 3.11
CA GLU A 159 -17.32 9.53 2.98
C GLU A 159 -17.29 10.09 1.55
N HIS A 160 -16.12 10.06 0.90
CA HIS A 160 -16.01 10.46 -0.49
C HIS A 160 -16.86 9.56 -1.41
N TYR A 161 -16.88 8.25 -1.18
CA TYR A 161 -17.76 7.33 -1.88
C TYR A 161 -19.25 7.64 -1.63
N LEU A 162 -19.66 7.82 -0.37
CA LEU A 162 -21.05 8.14 -0.01
C LEU A 162 -21.54 9.45 -0.64
N SER A 163 -20.70 10.49 -0.65
CA SER A 163 -21.05 11.77 -1.28
C SER A 163 -21.25 11.64 -2.80
N ASN A 164 -20.48 10.79 -3.48
CA ASN A 164 -20.64 10.51 -4.90
C ASN A 164 -21.90 9.68 -5.21
N LEU A 165 -22.36 8.85 -4.25
CA LEU A 165 -23.57 8.03 -4.40
C LEU A 165 -24.82 8.92 -4.52
N ILE A 166 -24.87 10.00 -3.73
CA ILE A 166 -25.97 10.98 -3.73
C ILE A 166 -25.96 11.83 -5.01
N GLY A 167 -24.78 12.19 -5.52
CA GLY A 167 -24.64 13.15 -6.62
C GLY A 167 -24.72 12.56 -8.03
N ALA A 168 -24.21 11.35 -8.28
CA ALA A 168 -24.15 10.77 -9.64
C ALA A 168 -24.00 9.23 -9.63
N PRO A 169 -25.10 8.48 -9.38
CA PRO A 169 -25.07 7.03 -9.08
C PRO A 169 -24.60 6.10 -10.21
N ARG A 170 -24.36 6.61 -11.42
CA ARG A 170 -23.84 5.85 -12.57
C ARG A 170 -22.58 6.45 -13.19
N SER A 171 -21.96 7.41 -12.51
CA SER A 171 -20.78 8.09 -13.03
C SER A 171 -19.52 7.22 -12.93
N PHE A 172 -18.54 7.54 -13.78
CA PHE A 172 -17.18 7.04 -13.62
C PHE A 172 -16.60 7.44 -12.24
N ALA A 173 -16.93 8.65 -11.76
CA ALA A 173 -16.48 9.16 -10.47
C ALA A 173 -16.92 8.26 -9.30
N LEU A 174 -18.18 7.80 -9.29
CA LEU A 174 -18.65 6.86 -8.26
C LEU A 174 -17.89 5.54 -8.27
N ARG A 175 -17.68 4.94 -9.45
CA ARG A 175 -16.92 3.68 -9.56
C ARG A 175 -15.50 3.85 -9.03
N ASN A 176 -14.83 4.93 -9.42
CA ASN A 176 -13.48 5.23 -8.96
C ASN A 176 -13.43 5.48 -7.44
N ALA A 177 -14.35 6.28 -6.89
CA ALA A 177 -14.42 6.53 -5.44
C ALA A 177 -14.66 5.22 -4.65
N ARG A 178 -15.54 4.36 -5.16
CA ARG A 178 -15.81 3.03 -4.58
C ARG A 178 -14.56 2.15 -4.57
N GLU A 179 -13.86 2.06 -5.71
CA GLU A 179 -12.65 1.23 -5.83
C GLU A 179 -11.53 1.72 -4.92
N ILE A 180 -11.33 3.04 -4.83
CA ILE A 180 -10.35 3.65 -3.93
C ILE A 180 -10.70 3.32 -2.48
N TRP A 181 -11.95 3.58 -2.05
CA TRP A 181 -12.34 3.29 -0.67
C TRP A 181 -12.11 1.82 -0.31
N MET A 182 -12.53 0.88 -1.15
CA MET A 182 -12.42 -0.55 -0.83
C MET A 182 -10.98 -1.02 -0.73
N GLU A 183 -10.10 -0.50 -1.58
CA GLU A 183 -8.68 -0.82 -1.53
C GLU A 183 -7.97 -0.20 -0.33
N GLU A 184 -8.28 1.06 -0.01
CA GLU A 184 -7.71 1.75 1.16
C GLU A 184 -8.23 1.12 2.46
N SER A 185 -9.51 0.74 2.49
CA SER A 185 -10.13 -0.01 3.58
C SER A 185 -9.44 -1.36 3.80
N PHE A 186 -9.09 -2.07 2.72
CA PHE A 186 -8.26 -3.27 2.79
C PHE A 186 -6.88 -2.97 3.40
N CYS A 187 -6.12 -2.05 2.80
CA CYS A 187 -4.72 -1.80 3.18
C CYS A 187 -4.59 -1.28 4.62
N GLU A 188 -5.48 -0.37 5.03
CA GLU A 188 -5.55 0.13 6.41
C GLU A 188 -5.94 -0.97 7.40
N THR A 189 -6.85 -1.87 7.02
CA THR A 189 -7.22 -3.02 7.87
C THR A 189 -6.02 -3.95 8.06
N VAL A 190 -5.29 -4.26 6.98
CA VAL A 190 -4.09 -5.12 7.05
C VAL A 190 -3.01 -4.47 7.93
N ALA A 191 -2.76 -3.17 7.78
CA ALA A 191 -1.81 -2.43 8.61
C ALA A 191 -2.21 -2.44 10.10
N LYS A 192 -3.49 -2.20 10.41
CA LYS A 192 -4.00 -2.23 11.79
C LYS A 192 -3.93 -3.62 12.43
N LEU A 193 -4.18 -4.69 11.66
CA LEU A 193 -4.06 -6.07 12.13
C LEU A 193 -2.59 -6.46 12.38
N ALA A 194 -1.68 -6.04 11.51
CA ALA A 194 -0.24 -6.32 11.64
C ALA A 194 0.43 -5.49 12.75
N VAL A 195 -0.11 -4.29 13.03
CA VAL A 195 0.40 -3.34 14.03
C VAL A 195 -0.79 -2.71 14.77
N PRO A 196 -1.23 -3.28 15.91
CA PRO A 196 -2.44 -2.83 16.61
C PRO A 196 -2.44 -1.34 17.01
N ASP A 197 -1.27 -0.78 17.32
CA ASP A 197 -1.13 0.62 17.73
C ASP A 197 -1.10 1.60 16.54
N TYR A 198 -1.13 1.12 15.30
CA TYR A 198 -1.16 1.96 14.11
C TYR A 198 -2.34 2.94 14.15
N LYS A 199 -2.06 4.24 14.03
CA LYS A 199 -3.06 5.33 14.11
C LYS A 199 -3.85 5.37 15.41
N SER A 200 -3.30 4.85 16.50
CA SER A 200 -3.93 4.96 17.84
C SER A 200 -3.88 6.38 18.42
N ASP A 201 -3.05 7.25 17.83
CA ASP A 201 -2.91 8.66 18.16
C ASP A 201 -3.97 9.56 17.50
N GLU A 202 -4.72 9.05 16.53
CA GLU A 202 -5.86 9.76 15.95
C GLU A 202 -7.01 9.85 16.97
N ASP A 203 -7.71 10.98 17.01
CA ASP A 203 -9.00 11.10 17.73
C ASP A 203 -10.10 10.34 16.95
N TRP A 204 -9.91 9.03 16.85
CA TRP A 204 -10.68 8.15 15.99
C TRP A 204 -11.00 6.83 16.70
N THR A 205 -12.27 6.44 16.67
CA THR A 205 -12.72 5.16 17.21
C THR A 205 -13.50 4.43 16.13
N ALA A 206 -12.89 3.39 15.57
CA ALA A 206 -13.52 2.53 14.58
C ALA A 206 -14.70 1.77 15.20
N THR A 207 -15.76 1.57 14.42
CA THR A 207 -16.92 0.73 14.82
C THR A 207 -16.99 -0.57 14.03
N ILE A 208 -16.19 -0.69 12.97
CA ILE A 208 -16.11 -1.90 12.15
C ILE A 208 -15.58 -3.11 12.94
N ASP A 209 -16.09 -4.30 12.63
CA ASP A 209 -15.62 -5.56 13.21
C ASP A 209 -14.33 -6.03 12.50
N LEU A 210 -13.18 -5.74 13.12
CA LEU A 210 -11.86 -6.12 12.59
C LEU A 210 -11.67 -7.63 12.46
N ALA A 211 -12.22 -8.44 13.37
CA ALA A 211 -12.10 -9.89 13.30
C ALA A 211 -12.89 -10.44 12.10
N ARG A 212 -14.10 -9.91 11.87
CA ARG A 212 -14.88 -10.24 10.68
C ARG A 212 -14.17 -9.80 9.39
N ARG A 213 -13.51 -8.64 9.40
CA ARG A 213 -12.71 -8.19 8.25
C ARG A 213 -11.51 -9.10 7.99
N GLN A 214 -10.77 -9.49 9.02
CA GLN A 214 -9.65 -10.43 8.90
C GLN A 214 -10.10 -11.75 8.26
N GLY A 215 -11.24 -12.30 8.72
CA GLY A 215 -11.82 -13.51 8.14
C GLY A 215 -12.15 -13.37 6.65
N SER A 216 -12.72 -12.23 6.24
CA SER A 216 -12.99 -11.94 4.83
C SER A 216 -11.72 -11.77 4.00
N ILE A 217 -10.70 -11.07 4.52
CA ILE A 217 -9.38 -10.90 3.88
C ILE A 217 -8.73 -12.25 3.61
N ASP A 218 -8.73 -13.13 4.61
CA ASP A 218 -8.22 -14.49 4.49
C ASP A 218 -9.00 -15.28 3.44
N GLN A 219 -10.33 -15.31 3.55
CA GLN A 219 -11.17 -16.08 2.64
C GLN A 219 -11.03 -15.61 1.19
N ALA A 220 -11.11 -14.30 0.95
CA ALA A 220 -11.16 -13.70 -0.38
C ALA A 220 -9.77 -13.61 -1.02
N THR A 221 -8.76 -13.16 -0.27
CA THR A 221 -7.43 -12.82 -0.84
C THR A 221 -6.33 -13.83 -0.50
N LYS A 222 -6.58 -14.74 0.46
CA LYS A 222 -5.63 -15.72 1.01
C LYS A 222 -4.45 -15.09 1.76
N LEU A 223 -4.60 -13.85 2.22
CA LEU A 223 -3.64 -13.20 3.10
C LEU A 223 -3.91 -13.61 4.56
N LYS A 224 -2.90 -14.19 5.20
CA LYS A 224 -2.88 -14.58 6.61
C LYS A 224 -2.09 -13.53 7.38
N LEU A 225 -2.72 -12.97 8.41
CA LEU A 225 -2.18 -11.91 9.27
C LEU A 225 -2.20 -12.39 10.72
#